data_AF-A0A7L0WTQ1-F1
#
_entry.id   AF-A0A7L0WTQ1-F1
#
_cell.length_a   1.000
_cell.length_b   1.000
_cell.length_c   1.000
_cell.angle_alpha   90.00
_cell.angle_beta   90.00
_cell.angle_gamma   90.00
#
_symmetry.space_group_name_H-M   'P 1'
#
loop_
_entity.id
_entity.type
_entity.pdbx_description
1 polymer ?
#
loop_
_entity_poly.entity_id
_entity_poly.type
_entity_poly.pdbx_seq_one_letter_code
_entity_poly.pdbx_strand_id
1 'polypeptide(L)' 'GEAAASRALLAGRPLPGLLQLVAGLKTKTVLKRRCKDCYFVRRRGRLYVCCKTNPRHKQRKL' A
#
# COMPACT_ATOMS: atom_id res chain seq x y z
N GLY A 1 -44.08 18.05 -30.29
CA GLY A 1 -43.85 18.84 -29.08
C GLY A 1 -42.71 18.19 -28.32
N GLU A 2 -41.54 18.82 -28.38
CA GLU A 2 -40.30 18.48 -27.68
C GLU A 2 -40.45 18.51 -26.16
N ALA A 3 -39.84 17.54 -25.47
CA ALA A 3 -39.25 17.73 -24.14
C ALA A 3 -38.29 16.57 -23.84
N ALA A 4 -37.07 16.67 -24.39
CA ALA A 4 -35.92 15.95 -23.88
C ALA A 4 -35.54 16.53 -22.51
N ALA A 5 -35.50 15.70 -21.46
CA ALA A 5 -34.91 16.06 -20.19
C ALA A 5 -34.05 14.89 -19.67
N SER A 6 -32.81 14.92 -20.16
CA SER A 6 -31.62 14.22 -19.71
C SER A 6 -31.61 13.86 -18.21
N ARG A 7 -31.62 12.56 -17.89
CA ARG A 7 -31.11 12.04 -16.60
C ARG A 7 -29.88 11.17 -16.82
N ALA A 8 -28.86 11.77 -17.43
CA ALA A 8 -27.50 11.25 -17.34
C ALA A 8 -27.03 11.40 -15.89
N LEU A 9 -27.37 10.41 -15.06
CA LEU A 9 -26.81 10.28 -13.73
C LEU A 9 -25.29 10.18 -13.88
N LEU A 10 -24.62 11.16 -13.32
CA LEU A 10 -23.18 11.32 -13.28
C LEU A 10 -22.54 10.04 -12.74
N ALA A 11 -22.13 9.14 -13.64
CA ALA A 11 -21.10 8.16 -13.35
C ALA A 11 -19.79 8.95 -13.20
N GLY A 12 -19.61 9.56 -12.02
CA GLY A 12 -18.34 10.16 -11.64
C GLY A 12 -17.28 9.09 -11.80
N ARG A 13 -16.42 9.25 -12.82
CA ARG A 13 -15.23 8.42 -12.98
C ARG A 13 -14.51 8.45 -11.62
N PRO A 14 -14.25 7.30 -10.98
CA PRO A 14 -13.47 7.32 -9.74
C PRO A 14 -12.14 8.02 -10.06
N LEU A 15 -11.87 9.11 -9.35
CA LEU A 15 -10.62 9.85 -9.51
C LEU A 15 -9.45 8.89 -9.23
N PRO A 16 -8.50 8.72 -10.15
CA PRO A 16 -7.32 7.88 -9.91
C PRO A 16 -6.49 8.56 -8.80
N GLY A 17 -6.68 8.14 -7.55
CA GLY A 17 -5.92 8.69 -6.43
C GLY A 17 -6.54 8.52 -5.03
N LEU A 18 -7.84 8.24 -4.92
CA LEU A 18 -8.51 8.28 -3.60
C LEU A 18 -8.38 7.01 -2.73
N LEU A 19 -7.71 5.93 -3.16
CA LEU A 19 -7.66 4.66 -2.41
C LEU A 19 -6.31 3.93 -2.49
N GLN A 20 -5.22 4.49 -1.95
CA GLN A 20 -4.01 3.68 -1.78
C GLN A 20 -3.20 4.01 -0.51
N LEU A 21 -3.83 4.10 0.66
CA LEU A 21 -3.09 4.02 1.94
C LEU A 21 -2.87 2.55 2.36
N VAL A 22 -2.47 1.69 1.42
CA VAL A 22 -2.01 0.35 1.79
C VAL A 22 -0.59 0.52 2.29
N ALA A 23 -0.41 0.57 3.62
CA ALA A 23 0.89 0.74 4.25
C ALA A 23 1.84 -0.43 3.90
N GLY A 24 2.53 -0.32 2.76
CA GLY A 24 3.42 -1.31 2.20
C GLY A 24 4.80 -1.37 2.89
N LEU A 25 5.83 -1.63 2.09
CA LEU A 25 7.22 -1.76 2.52
C LEU A 25 7.82 -0.39 2.89
N LYS A 26 8.34 -0.25 4.12
CA LYS A 26 8.90 1.01 4.64
C LYS A 26 10.43 1.02 4.52
N THR A 27 11.02 2.04 3.91
CA THR A 27 12.50 2.19 3.89
C THR A 27 12.96 2.83 5.21
N LYS A 28 13.98 2.28 5.87
CA LYS A 28 14.49 2.71 7.19
C LYS A 28 16.01 2.56 7.27
N THR A 29 16.69 3.49 7.93
CA THR A 29 18.13 3.42 8.21
C THR A 29 18.46 2.30 9.20
N VAL A 30 17.60 2.05 10.19
CA VAL A 30 17.74 0.96 11.15
C VAL A 30 16.54 0.03 11.05
N LEU A 31 16.80 -1.26 10.93
CA LEU A 31 15.76 -2.28 10.86
C LEU A 31 15.51 -2.86 12.23
N LYS A 32 14.24 -3.01 12.60
CA LYS A 32 13.82 -3.62 13.88
C LYS A 32 12.64 -4.56 13.66
N ARG A 33 12.68 -5.72 14.33
CA ARG A 33 11.53 -6.61 14.45
C ARG A 33 10.48 -5.97 15.36
N ARG A 34 9.19 -6.08 15.00
CA ARG A 34 8.06 -5.52 15.77
C ARG A 34 7.18 -6.59 16.40
N CYS A 35 7.31 -7.84 15.96
CA CYS A 35 6.63 -9.01 16.51
C CYS A 35 7.51 -10.25 16.34
N LYS A 36 7.09 -11.36 16.97
CA LYS A 36 7.77 -12.67 16.91
C LYS A 36 7.91 -13.22 15.49
N ASP A 37 6.91 -12.98 14.63
CA ASP A 37 6.90 -13.45 13.24
C ASP A 37 7.72 -12.58 12.28
N CYS A 38 8.36 -11.50 12.77
CA CYS A 38 9.28 -10.72 11.96
C CYS A 38 10.61 -11.47 11.79
N TYR A 39 11.12 -11.53 10.57
CA TYR A 39 12.41 -12.14 10.26
C TYR A 39 13.19 -11.30 9.25
N PHE A 40 14.52 -11.43 9.31
CA PHE A 40 15.43 -10.74 8.41
C PHE A 40 15.64 -11.56 7.14
N VAL A 41 15.69 -10.90 5.99
CA VAL A 41 16.08 -11.51 4.71
C VAL A 41 16.99 -10.57 3.93
N ARG A 42 17.98 -11.13 3.25
CA ARG A 42 18.77 -10.41 2.24
C ARG A 42 18.25 -10.75 0.85
N ARG A 43 17.93 -9.72 0.06
CA ARG A 43 17.47 -9.86 -1.33
C ARG A 43 18.14 -8.78 -2.17
N ARG A 44 18.76 -9.15 -3.29
CA ARG A 44 19.44 -8.21 -4.19
C ARG A 44 20.41 -7.27 -3.45
N GLY A 45 21.24 -7.83 -2.56
CA GLY A 45 22.21 -7.09 -1.75
C GLY A 45 21.66 -6.23 -0.60
N ARG A 46 20.33 -6.07 -0.48
CA ARG A 46 19.72 -5.23 0.57
C ARG A 46 19.11 -6.08 1.69
N LEU A 47 19.16 -5.56 2.92
CA LEU A 47 18.54 -6.19 4.10
C LEU A 47 17.08 -5.73 4.25
N TYR A 48 16.20 -6.65 4.63
CA TYR A 48 14.78 -6.40 4.84
C TYR A 48 14.31 -7.04 6.15
N VAL A 49 13.25 -6.48 6.73
CA VAL A 49 12.40 -7.18 7.71
C VAL A 49 11.13 -7.59 6.97
N CYS A 50 10.80 -8.87 6.99
CA CYS A 50 9.56 -9.42 6.46
C CYS A 50 8.70 -9.94 7.62
N CYS A 51 7.38 -9.98 7.43
CA CYS A 51 6.44 -10.57 8.38
C CYS A 51 5.22 -11.08 7.60
N LYS A 52 4.85 -12.35 7.83
CA LYS A 52 3.70 -12.98 7.18
C LYS A 52 2.39 -12.57 7.86
N THR A 53 2.38 -12.54 9.18
CA THR A 53 1.22 -12.19 10.02
C THR A 53 0.83 -10.72 9.94
N ASN A 54 1.83 -9.82 9.89
CA ASN A 54 1.62 -8.37 9.94
C ASN A 54 2.35 -7.66 8.78
N PRO A 55 1.72 -7.52 7.59
CA PRO A 55 2.36 -6.91 6.41
C PRO A 55 2.90 -5.50 6.66
N ARG A 56 2.27 -4.74 7.55
CA ARG A 56 2.69 -3.39 7.99
C ARG A 56 4.08 -3.35 8.63
N HIS A 57 4.65 -4.49 9.04
CA HIS A 57 5.99 -4.57 9.63
C HIS A 57 7.11 -4.66 8.59
N LYS A 58 6.77 -4.82 7.29
CA LYS A 58 7.75 -4.92 6.21
C LYS A 58 8.63 -3.66 6.15
N GLN A 59 9.94 -3.86 6.21
CA GLN A 59 10.93 -2.79 6.16
C GLN A 59 12.07 -3.13 5.19
N ARG A 60 12.67 -2.11 4.54
CA ARG A 60 13.87 -2.20 3.70
C ARG A 60 14.95 -1.30 4.28
N LYS A 61 16.19 -1.79 4.36
CA LYS A 61 17.34 -0.96 4.74
C LYS A 61 17.52 0.14 3.68
N LEU A 62 17.56 1.40 4.11
CA LEU A 62 17.97 2.52 3.25
C LEU A 62 19.38 2.25 2.72
#